data_AF-A0A3D0XZA7-F1
#
_entry.id   AF-A0A3D0XZA7-F1
#
_cell.length_a   1.000
_cell.length_b   1.000
_cell.length_c   1.000
_cell.angle_alpha   90.00
_cell.angle_beta   90.00
_cell.angle_gamma   90.00
#
_symmetry.space_group_name_H-M   'P 1'
#
loop_
_entity.id
_entity.type
_entity.pdbx_description
1 polymer ?
#
loop_
_entity_poly.entity_id
_entity_poly.type
_entity_poly.pdbx_seq_one_letter_code
_entity_poly.pdbx_strand_id
1 'polypeptide(L)'
;AGENANEKNLITGTRYLNVQGMLPFENEVADYIKNQNKNEDKHVLYRVTPIFENSNLVASGVQMEAYSVEDNGQGVCFNVYVYNAQPGIEINYANGESSYVEK
;
A
#
# COMPACT_ATOMS: atom_id res chain seq x y z
N ALA A 1 -11.34 11.78 9.97
CA ALA A 1 -12.09 11.69 8.70
C ALA A 1 -11.28 10.80 7.76
N GLY A 2 -11.91 10.09 6.82
CA GLY A 2 -11.16 9.41 5.75
C GLY A 2 -10.65 10.43 4.73
N GLU A 3 -9.44 10.22 4.19
CA GLU A 3 -8.78 11.07 3.18
C GLU A 3 -9.36 10.83 1.77
N ASN A 4 -10.69 10.94 1.63
CA ASN A 4 -11.38 10.67 0.37
C ASN A 4 -11.03 11.71 -0.70
N ALA A 5 -10.68 11.25 -1.90
CA ALA A 5 -10.35 12.10 -3.06
C ALA A 5 -9.23 13.14 -2.81
N ASN A 6 -8.37 12.92 -1.81
CA ASN A 6 -7.22 13.76 -1.57
C ASN A 6 -6.12 13.44 -2.61
N GLU A 7 -5.87 14.37 -3.54
CA GLU A 7 -4.85 14.23 -4.60
C GLU A 7 -3.45 13.92 -4.05
N LYS A 8 -3.15 14.31 -2.80
CA LYS A 8 -1.87 14.05 -2.15
C LYS A 8 -1.77 12.64 -1.56
N ASN A 9 -2.88 11.90 -1.54
CA ASN A 9 -3.00 10.55 -0.98
C ASN A 9 -3.45 9.53 -2.03
N LEU A 10 -3.38 9.88 -3.32
CA LEU A 10 -3.82 9.02 -4.42
C LEU A 10 -2.71 8.83 -5.45
N ILE A 11 -2.61 7.61 -5.96
CA ILE A 11 -1.81 7.25 -7.12
C ILE A 11 -2.65 6.39 -8.06
N THR A 12 -2.28 6.36 -9.34
CA THR A 12 -2.83 5.38 -10.29
C THR A 12 -2.30 3.98 -9.94
N GLY A 13 -3.18 3.11 -9.49
CA GLY A 13 -2.85 1.75 -9.06
C GLY A 13 -3.69 0.70 -9.76
N THR A 14 -3.11 -0.47 -10.02
CA THR A 14 -3.86 -1.62 -10.52
C THR A 14 -4.79 -2.20 -9.45
N ARG A 15 -5.80 -2.97 -9.88
CA ARG A 15 -6.64 -3.73 -8.94
C ARG A 15 -5.84 -4.75 -8.13
N TYR A 16 -4.86 -5.38 -8.78
CA TYR A 16 -3.97 -6.33 -8.10
C TYR A 16 -3.12 -5.65 -7.03
N LEU A 17 -2.48 -4.51 -7.33
CA LEU A 17 -1.78 -3.69 -6.31
C LEU A 17 -2.71 -3.41 -5.14
N ASN A 18 -3.89 -2.85 -5.41
CA ASN A 18 -4.81 -2.39 -4.37
C ASN A 18 -5.33 -3.54 -3.49
N VAL A 19 -5.83 -4.62 -4.09
CA VAL A 19 -6.61 -5.64 -3.36
C VAL A 19 -5.78 -6.87 -2.98
N GLN A 20 -4.84 -7.28 -3.84
CA GLN A 20 -4.02 -8.46 -3.55
C GLN A 20 -2.68 -8.07 -2.93
N GLY A 21 -2.14 -6.91 -3.31
CA GLY A 21 -0.87 -6.40 -2.84
C GLY A 21 -0.95 -5.69 -1.49
N MET A 22 -1.70 -4.59 -1.41
CA MET A 22 -1.71 -3.69 -0.25
C MET A 22 -2.68 -4.13 0.85
N LEU A 23 -3.91 -4.51 0.47
CA LEU A 23 -5.00 -4.79 1.40
C LEU A 23 -4.66 -5.80 2.52
N PRO A 24 -3.89 -6.88 2.31
CA PRO A 24 -3.49 -7.76 3.41
C PRO A 24 -2.71 -7.05 4.52
N PHE A 25 -1.77 -6.18 4.15
CA PHE A 25 -0.95 -5.40 5.09
C PHE A 25 -1.78 -4.29 5.76
N GLU A 26 -2.68 -3.66 5.02
CA GLU A 26 -3.61 -2.66 5.57
C GLU A 26 -4.55 -3.30 6.61
N ASN A 27 -5.04 -4.52 6.35
CA ASN A 27 -5.85 -5.26 7.31
C ASN A 27 -5.05 -5.68 8.54
N GLU A 28 -3.79 -6.10 8.39
CA GLU A 28 -2.92 -6.42 9.54
C GLU A 28 -2.79 -5.23 10.50
N VAL A 29 -2.53 -4.03 9.96
CA VAL A 29 -2.49 -2.78 10.73
C VAL A 29 -3.85 -2.46 11.36
N ALA A 30 -4.93 -2.55 10.58
CA ALA A 30 -6.27 -2.25 11.05
C ALA A 30 -6.72 -3.20 12.17
N ASP A 31 -6.42 -4.48 12.05
CA ASP A 31 -6.77 -5.51 13.03
C ASP A 31 -5.97 -5.33 14.32
N TYR A 32 -4.67 -4.99 14.23
CA TYR A 32 -3.87 -4.65 15.41
C TYR A 32 -4.50 -3.50 16.20
N ILE A 33 -4.85 -2.39 15.53
CA ILE A 33 -5.46 -1.20 16.17
C ILE A 33 -6.85 -1.52 16.75
N LYS A 34 -7.68 -2.29 16.02
CA LYS A 34 -9.03 -2.65 16.47
C LYS A 34 -9.04 -3.61 17.66
N ASN A 35 -8.05 -4.49 17.76
CA ASN A 35 -7.95 -5.47 18.84
C ASN A 35 -7.34 -4.87 20.12
N GLN A 36 -7.73 -3.64 20.49
CA GLN A 36 -7.32 -3.00 21.74
C GLN A 36 -8.36 -3.19 22.83
N ASN A 37 -7.91 -3.37 24.07
CA ASN A 37 -8.79 -3.42 25.23
C ASN A 37 -9.34 -2.02 25.58
N LYS A 38 -10.41 -1.95 26.38
CA LYS A 38 -11.09 -0.69 26.75
C LYS A 38 -10.17 0.36 27.42
N ASN A 39 -9.04 -0.06 27.98
CA ASN A 39 -8.07 0.80 28.68
C ASN A 39 -6.66 0.69 28.06
N GLU A 40 -6.59 0.37 26.76
CA GLU A 40 -5.34 0.22 26.01
C GLU A 40 -5.43 1.08 24.75
N ASP A 41 -4.37 1.84 24.48
CA ASP A 41 -4.23 2.62 23.25
C ASP A 41 -3.13 1.98 22.40
N LYS A 42 -3.49 1.51 21.20
CA LYS A 42 -2.55 0.92 20.24
C LYS A 42 -2.20 1.90 19.13
N HIS A 43 -0.91 2.08 18.87
CA HIS A 43 -0.40 2.94 17.81
C HIS A 43 0.51 2.17 16.86
N VAL A 44 0.47 2.58 15.60
CA VAL A 44 1.33 2.05 14.53
C VAL A 44 2.02 3.22 13.84
N LEU A 45 3.35 3.18 13.75
CA LEU A 45 4.09 4.02 12.82
C LEU A 45 3.88 3.43 11.43
N TYR A 46 3.21 4.16 10.54
CA TYR A 46 2.84 3.67 9.22
C TYR A 46 3.31 4.63 8.13
N ARG A 47 3.96 4.11 7.10
CA ARG A 47 4.43 4.89 5.94
C ARG A 47 4.21 4.10 4.65
N VAL A 48 3.66 4.77 3.65
CA VAL A 48 3.55 4.27 2.28
C VAL A 48 4.24 5.25 1.35
N THR A 49 5.24 4.77 0.61
CA THR A 49 6.05 5.59 -0.30
C THR A 49 5.90 5.07 -1.73
N PRO A 50 5.18 5.77 -2.62
CA PRO A 50 5.16 5.44 -4.03
C PRO A 50 6.55 5.59 -4.66
N ILE A 51 6.96 4.59 -5.43
CA ILE A 51 8.27 4.57 -6.09
C ILE A 51 8.07 4.83 -7.59
N PHE A 52 8.59 5.96 -8.06
CA PHE A 52 8.60 6.33 -9.48
C PHE A 52 9.99 6.10 -10.05
N GLU A 53 10.04 5.44 -11.20
CA GLU A 53 11.28 5.28 -11.96
C GLU A 53 11.43 6.42 -12.96
N ASN A 54 12.58 7.10 -12.92
CA ASN A 54 12.90 8.22 -13.81
C ASN A 54 11.79 9.30 -13.79
N SER A 55 11.18 9.56 -14.95
CA SER A 55 10.11 10.56 -15.13
C SER A 55 8.75 9.92 -15.37
N ASN A 56 8.54 8.67 -14.94
CA ASN A 56 7.27 7.98 -15.08
C ASN A 56 6.15 8.68 -14.30
N LEU A 57 4.97 8.78 -14.91
CA LEU A 57 3.78 9.33 -14.25
C LEU A 57 3.06 8.30 -13.37
N VAL A 58 3.34 7.00 -13.57
CA VAL A 58 2.80 5.91 -12.77
C VAL A 58 3.92 5.27 -11.96
N ALA A 59 3.68 5.11 -10.66
CA ALA A 59 4.62 4.43 -9.77
C ALA A 59 4.75 2.95 -10.18
N SER A 60 5.97 2.40 -10.16
CA SER A 60 6.19 0.96 -10.41
C SER A 60 5.71 0.09 -9.25
N GLY A 61 5.50 0.71 -8.08
CA GLY A 61 4.97 0.08 -6.87
C GLY A 61 4.98 1.05 -5.70
N VAL A 62 4.68 0.53 -4.52
CA VAL A 62 4.78 1.26 -3.25
C VAL A 62 5.67 0.49 -2.29
N GLN A 63 6.50 1.19 -1.54
CA GLN A 63 7.11 0.65 -0.32
C GLN A 63 6.15 0.90 0.84
N MET A 64 5.79 -0.15 1.57
CA MET A 64 4.94 -0.08 2.76
C MET A 64 5.73 -0.49 3.99
N GLU A 65 5.65 0.33 5.03
CA GLU A 65 6.36 0.15 6.28
C GLU A 65 5.39 0.32 7.45
N ALA A 66 5.41 -0.61 8.39
CA ALA A 66 4.62 -0.54 9.61
C ALA A 66 5.39 -1.07 10.82
N TYR A 67 5.19 -0.44 11.98
CA TYR A 67 5.76 -0.86 13.26
C TYR A 67 4.80 -0.51 14.40
N SER A 68 4.36 -1.52 15.16
CA SER A 68 3.54 -1.34 16.37
C SER A 68 4.38 -0.82 17.54
N VAL A 69 3.91 0.25 18.18
CA VAL A 69 4.71 1.02 19.14
C VAL A 69 4.76 0.35 20.52
N GLU A 70 3.60 -0.02 21.05
CA GLU A 70 3.46 -0.46 22.45
C GLU A 70 4.06 -1.84 22.72
N ASP A 71 4.08 -2.71 21.72
CA ASP A 71 4.59 -4.08 21.83
C ASP A 71 5.97 -4.28 21.16
N ASN A 72 6.61 -3.19 20.73
CA ASN A 72 7.90 -3.17 20.04
C ASN A 72 7.91 -4.02 18.76
N GLY A 73 6.89 -3.86 17.92
CA GLY A 73 6.80 -4.54 16.62
C GLY A 73 6.41 -6.02 16.73
N GLN A 74 5.96 -6.51 17.89
CA GLN A 74 5.54 -7.91 18.03
C GLN A 74 4.22 -8.19 17.30
N GLY A 75 3.29 -7.24 17.30
CA GLY A 75 2.01 -7.35 16.63
C GLY A 75 2.08 -7.01 15.14
N VAL A 76 2.77 -5.93 14.78
CA VAL A 76 2.96 -5.47 13.40
C VAL A 76 4.40 -5.02 13.20
N CYS A 77 5.11 -5.64 12.27
CA CYS A 77 6.45 -5.21 11.86
C CYS A 77 6.73 -5.68 10.43
N PHE A 78 6.67 -4.77 9.46
CA PHE A 78 6.99 -5.08 8.09
C PHE A 78 7.63 -3.92 7.34
N ASN A 79 8.39 -4.29 6.30
CA ASN A 79 8.91 -3.40 5.28
C ASN A 79 8.88 -4.17 3.95
N VAL A 80 7.93 -3.85 3.09
CA VAL A 80 7.63 -4.61 1.88
C VAL A 80 7.51 -3.70 0.67
N TYR A 81 7.86 -4.23 -0.50
CA TYR A 81 7.61 -3.58 -1.78
C TYR A 81 6.42 -4.26 -2.47
N VAL A 82 5.39 -3.49 -2.80
CA VAL A 82 4.18 -3.98 -3.45
C VAL A 82 4.13 -3.46 -4.87
N TYR A 83 4.23 -4.37 -5.84
CA TYR A 83 4.29 -4.04 -7.27
C TYR A 83 2.97 -3.47 -7.79
N ASN A 84 3.06 -2.38 -8.55
CA ASN A 84 1.95 -1.82 -9.32
C ASN A 84 1.76 -2.54 -10.65
N ALA A 85 1.50 -3.85 -10.59
CA ALA A 85 1.38 -4.72 -11.76
C ALA A 85 0.05 -5.47 -11.73
N GLN A 86 -0.42 -5.90 -12.90
CA GLN A 86 -1.65 -6.67 -13.04
C GLN A 86 -1.40 -7.86 -13.97
N PRO A 87 -1.67 -9.11 -13.53
CA PRO A 87 -1.53 -10.27 -14.40
C PRO A 87 -2.35 -10.12 -15.69
N GLY A 88 -1.70 -10.33 -16.84
CA GLY A 88 -2.31 -10.21 -18.17
C GLY A 88 -2.43 -8.78 -18.71
N ILE A 89 -1.88 -7.78 -18.02
CA ILE A 89 -1.89 -6.38 -18.44
C ILE A 89 -0.46 -5.87 -18.54
N GLU A 90 -0.15 -5.24 -19.67
CA GLU A 90 1.05 -4.43 -19.84
C GLU A 90 0.70 -2.98 -19.53
N ILE A 91 1.59 -2.30 -18.78
CA ILE A 91 1.40 -0.92 -18.34
C ILE A 91 2.54 -0.09 -18.90
N ASN A 92 2.20 0.97 -19.63
CA ASN A 92 3.15 2.02 -19.95
C ASN A 92 3.27 2.96 -18.75
N TYR A 93 4.26 2.72 -17.88
CA TYR A 93 4.44 3.53 -16.67
C TYR A 93 4.76 5.00 -16.95
N ALA A 94 5.24 5.33 -18.16
CA ALA A 94 5.55 6.70 -18.53
C ALA A 94 4.30 7.58 -18.61
N ASN A 95 3.18 7.04 -19.10
CA ASN A 95 1.96 7.82 -19.37
C ASN A 95 0.66 7.22 -18.79
N GLY A 96 0.70 5.99 -18.27
CA GLY A 96 -0.44 5.30 -17.68
C GLY A 96 -1.36 4.56 -18.66
N GLU A 97 -1.01 4.49 -19.95
CA GLU A 97 -1.71 3.61 -20.88
C GLU A 97 -1.54 2.14 -20.49
N SER A 98 -2.55 1.32 -20.77
CA SER A 98 -2.48 -0.12 -20.50
C SER A 98 -3.19 -0.93 -21.58
N SER A 99 -2.70 -2.14 -21.80
CA SER A 99 -3.22 -3.08 -22.79
C SER A 99 -3.25 -4.49 -22.23
N TYR A 100 -4.17 -5.31 -22.73
CA TYR A 100 -4.16 -6.74 -22.47
C TYR A 100 -3.05 -7.40 -23.28
N VAL A 101 -2.29 -8.30 -22.63
CA VAL A 101 -1.27 -9.13 -23.27
C VAL A 101 -1.65 -10.60 -23.09
N GLU A 102 -1.86 -11.27 -24.22
CA GLU A 102 -2.13 -12.70 -24.27
C GLU A 102 -0.82 -13.46 -24.00
N LYS A 103 -0.87 -14.51 -23.17
CA LYS A 103 0.30 -15.32 -22.80
C LYS A 103 0.69 -16.30 -23.88
#